data_AF-A0A0F9LAA4-F1
#
_entry.id   AF-A0A0F9LAA4-F1
#
_cell.length_a   1.000
_cell.length_b   1.000
_cell.length_c   1.000
_cell.angle_alpha   90.00
_cell.angle_beta   90.00
_cell.angle_gamma   90.00
#
_symmetry.space_group_name_H-M   'P 1'
#
loop_
_entity.id
_entity.type
_entity.pdbx_description
1 polymer ?
#
loop_
_entity_poly.entity_id
_entity_poly.type
_entity_poly.pdbx_seq_one_letter_code
_entity_poly.pdbx_strand_id
1 'polypeptide(L)'
;MAVSIDEQPIIKRLVTAGNNDIYYEDLTVAAGTMIELDTSSGAIDTSDQLTMAAAFQKVFIANGSNLKVADFINTKLTITALTTAPTRSSIVTQATSNATMIVDSVNTAKTEIYGYTTSGMFVTTGGYTLSGGSMDPETRVPSAVASQPHWYDWTVYPGGLAGAMPEKAYLITVYRGRLVLSGNPRYPNQWFMSKLADPFNWLYGADDPMSAVAGNNADAGQCPDIVRSLISFHDDYLIFGCASTIWILRGDPVAGGSLDNLSDTTGMFGANSWCFDDARNLYFWGSGGLYEIKSDFSGIRNLTEMVLPDIINDEAADPSTHRITMGYDKKRHGIVVAITVLATGVNSNYFYSFKTKGFYPESYPNECGPYSIFYYDANDTTFADLLIGSKDGYIRKFLTSAKNDDIGGSDSAISSYVTYPITPLSDIDQNGKLTELVFDLAGGAAGGDAGDTDGVTYELHKGNDAETVLEDIVDGATAFLSETLSGTGRKNKIKPRMKGAYMGLKLFNSTASETWAINRVLYGTIKAGKVR
;
A
#
# COMPACT_ATOMS: atom_id res chain seq x y z
N MET A 1 -17.63 -41.47 -9.71
CA MET A 1 -17.77 -40.09 -9.22
C MET A 1 -17.85 -39.20 -10.45
N ALA A 2 -18.99 -38.53 -10.67
CA ALA A 2 -19.03 -37.44 -11.62
C ALA A 2 -18.18 -36.32 -11.01
N VAL A 3 -17.00 -36.09 -11.57
CA VAL A 3 -16.22 -34.89 -11.25
C VAL A 3 -17.01 -33.76 -11.90
N SER A 4 -17.73 -32.97 -11.10
CA SER A 4 -18.22 -31.68 -11.57
C SER A 4 -17.00 -30.86 -11.96
N ILE A 5 -16.94 -30.49 -13.24
CA ILE A 5 -15.96 -29.56 -13.83
C ILE A 5 -16.47 -28.11 -13.67
N ASP A 6 -17.50 -27.87 -12.86
CA ASP A 6 -17.95 -26.51 -12.61
C ASP A 6 -16.77 -25.74 -11.99
N GLU A 7 -16.23 -24.83 -12.79
CA GLU A 7 -15.11 -23.97 -12.43
C GLU A 7 -15.53 -23.22 -11.17
N GLN A 8 -15.00 -23.65 -10.02
CA GLN A 8 -15.21 -22.91 -8.78
C GLN A 8 -14.58 -21.53 -9.00
N PRO A 9 -15.36 -20.46 -9.04
CA PRO A 9 -14.80 -19.14 -9.28
C PRO A 9 -13.80 -18.85 -8.17
N ILE A 10 -12.56 -18.50 -8.54
CA ILE A 10 -11.58 -18.02 -7.56
C ILE A 10 -12.04 -16.65 -7.13
N ILE A 11 -12.57 -16.56 -5.91
CA ILE A 11 -13.03 -15.28 -5.36
C ILE A 11 -11.92 -14.66 -4.51
N LYS A 12 -11.55 -13.43 -4.85
CA LYS A 12 -10.70 -12.57 -4.02
C LYS A 12 -11.59 -11.52 -3.34
N ARG A 13 -11.25 -11.19 -2.10
CA ARG A 13 -11.92 -10.15 -1.32
C ARG A 13 -10.87 -9.14 -0.88
N LEU A 14 -11.21 -7.86 -0.92
CA LEU A 14 -10.42 -6.83 -0.26
C LEU A 14 -10.62 -6.95 1.25
N VAL A 15 -9.53 -6.90 2.01
CA VAL A 15 -9.54 -6.86 3.49
C VAL A 15 -8.69 -5.68 3.91
N THR A 16 -9.19 -4.85 4.81
CA THR A 16 -8.51 -3.65 5.29
C THR A 16 -8.61 -3.53 6.80
N ALA A 17 -7.70 -2.73 7.36
CA ALA A 17 -7.71 -2.33 8.76
C ALA A 17 -7.85 -0.82 8.83
N GLY A 18 -8.71 -0.33 9.71
CA GLY A 18 -8.92 1.09 9.98
C GLY A 18 -9.65 1.28 11.30
N ASN A 19 -9.37 2.36 12.02
CA ASN A 19 -10.03 2.67 13.30
C ASN A 19 -10.01 1.52 14.34
N ASN A 20 -8.94 0.72 14.35
CA ASN A 20 -8.79 -0.47 15.20
C ASN A 20 -9.70 -1.67 14.86
N ASP A 21 -10.43 -1.59 13.75
CA ASP A 21 -11.31 -2.64 13.25
C ASP A 21 -10.85 -3.20 11.91
N ILE A 22 -11.41 -4.35 11.56
CA ILE A 22 -11.17 -5.04 10.29
C ILE A 22 -12.41 -4.93 9.43
N TYR A 23 -12.20 -4.60 8.17
CA TYR A 23 -13.26 -4.53 7.18
C TYR A 23 -12.95 -5.48 6.02
N TYR A 24 -13.99 -6.02 5.40
CA TYR A 24 -13.86 -6.85 4.21
C TYR A 24 -14.94 -6.54 3.17
N GLU A 25 -14.62 -6.76 1.90
CA GLU A 25 -15.61 -6.71 0.83
C GLU A 25 -16.49 -7.97 0.88
N ASP A 26 -17.77 -7.78 1.19
CA ASP A 26 -18.75 -8.87 1.19
C ASP A 26 -19.38 -9.01 -0.20
N LEU A 27 -19.36 -10.22 -0.73
CA LEU A 27 -19.85 -10.53 -2.08
C LEU A 27 -21.37 -10.55 -2.17
N THR A 28 -22.05 -10.57 -1.03
CA THR A 28 -23.51 -10.63 -0.93
C THR A 28 -24.14 -9.24 -0.89
N VAL A 29 -23.33 -8.18 -0.79
CA VAL A 29 -23.75 -6.77 -0.85
C VAL A 29 -23.28 -6.11 -2.15
N ALA A 30 -23.55 -4.82 -2.29
CA ALA A 30 -23.13 -4.06 -3.47
C ALA A 30 -21.59 -4.02 -3.56
N ALA A 31 -21.05 -4.21 -4.78
CA ALA A 31 -19.62 -4.17 -5.05
C ALA A 31 -18.96 -2.89 -4.49
N GLY A 32 -17.78 -3.04 -3.88
CA GLY A 32 -17.08 -1.95 -3.21
C GLY A 32 -17.63 -1.55 -1.83
N THR A 33 -18.65 -2.24 -1.31
CA THR A 33 -19.11 -2.02 0.06
C THR A 33 -18.26 -2.82 1.04
N MET A 34 -17.63 -2.13 1.97
CA MET A 34 -16.87 -2.73 3.06
C MET A 34 -17.78 -2.99 4.26
N ILE A 35 -17.71 -4.20 4.84
CA ILE A 35 -18.42 -4.60 6.05
C ILE A 35 -17.40 -4.84 7.15
N GLU A 36 -17.71 -4.38 8.36
CA GLU A 36 -16.91 -4.65 9.55
C GLU A 36 -16.98 -6.14 9.90
N LEU A 37 -15.82 -6.75 10.11
CA LEU A 37 -15.70 -8.08 10.69
C LEU A 37 -15.79 -7.93 12.22
N ASP A 38 -16.70 -8.67 12.86
CA ASP A 38 -16.87 -8.63 14.33
C ASP A 38 -15.52 -8.85 15.06
N THR A 39 -14.97 -7.78 15.62
CA THR A 39 -13.66 -7.76 16.30
C THR A 39 -13.76 -7.99 17.81
N SER A 40 -14.92 -8.42 18.33
CA SER A 40 -15.21 -8.54 19.77
C SER A 40 -14.24 -9.45 20.56
N SER A 41 -13.47 -10.32 19.89
CA SER A 41 -12.39 -11.12 20.49
C SER A 41 -11.05 -10.36 20.63
N GLY A 42 -11.08 -9.04 20.56
CA GLY A 42 -9.94 -8.15 20.77
C GLY A 42 -9.51 -7.47 19.47
N ALA A 43 -9.42 -6.15 19.53
CA ALA A 43 -9.11 -5.28 18.40
C ALA A 43 -7.63 -5.36 17.97
N ILE A 44 -7.36 -4.90 16.75
CA ILE A 44 -6.02 -4.53 16.29
C ILE A 44 -5.69 -3.10 16.73
N ASP A 45 -4.42 -2.75 16.78
CA ASP A 45 -3.93 -1.39 17.01
C ASP A 45 -3.45 -0.80 15.68
N THR A 46 -4.28 0.04 15.09
CA THR A 46 -3.98 0.75 13.83
C THR A 46 -3.03 1.93 14.03
N SER A 47 -2.75 2.33 15.27
CA SER A 47 -1.73 3.34 15.59
C SER A 47 -0.32 2.77 15.62
N ASP A 48 -0.19 1.45 15.82
CA ASP A 48 1.08 0.72 15.73
C ASP A 48 1.31 0.15 14.31
N GLN A 49 2.49 -0.41 14.06
CA GLN A 49 2.77 -1.10 12.83
C GLN A 49 1.91 -2.36 12.69
N LEU A 50 1.28 -2.51 11.54
CA LEU A 50 0.43 -3.64 11.22
C LEU A 50 0.78 -4.13 9.82
N THR A 51 0.98 -5.44 9.69
CA THR A 51 1.14 -6.12 8.39
C THR A 51 0.19 -7.30 8.29
N MET A 52 -0.23 -7.60 7.06
CA MET A 52 -1.18 -8.68 6.79
C MET A 52 -0.64 -9.60 5.70
N ALA A 53 -0.93 -10.90 5.79
CA ALA A 53 -0.65 -11.86 4.75
C ALA A 53 -1.89 -12.71 4.44
N ALA A 54 -2.26 -12.77 3.17
CA ALA A 54 -3.31 -13.67 2.69
C ALA A 54 -2.73 -15.06 2.43
N ALA A 55 -3.19 -16.06 3.15
CA ALA A 55 -2.77 -17.45 3.00
C ALA A 55 -3.88 -18.40 3.42
N PHE A 56 -3.95 -19.60 2.84
CA PHE A 56 -4.90 -20.64 3.25
C PHE A 56 -6.37 -20.18 3.30
N GLN A 57 -6.75 -19.28 2.37
CA GLN A 57 -8.06 -18.63 2.28
C GLN A 57 -8.46 -17.83 3.54
N LYS A 58 -7.45 -17.32 4.25
CA LYS A 58 -7.57 -16.47 5.44
C LYS A 58 -6.63 -15.28 5.30
N VAL A 59 -6.81 -14.30 6.19
CA VAL A 59 -5.85 -13.22 6.39
C VAL A 59 -5.25 -13.37 7.78
N PHE A 60 -3.93 -13.47 7.83
CA PHE A 60 -3.14 -13.48 9.06
C PHE A 60 -2.57 -12.10 9.30
N ILE A 61 -2.63 -11.64 10.55
CA ILE A 61 -2.28 -10.27 10.91
C ILE A 61 -1.23 -10.28 12.00
N ALA A 62 -0.17 -9.50 11.80
CA ALA A 62 0.89 -9.26 12.76
C ALA A 62 0.87 -7.79 13.19
N ASN A 63 0.57 -7.54 14.46
CA ASN A 63 0.46 -6.22 15.07
C ASN A 63 0.93 -6.25 16.53
N GLY A 64 2.24 -6.37 16.72
CA GLY A 64 2.83 -6.53 18.05
C GLY A 64 2.42 -7.85 18.68
N SER A 65 1.78 -7.80 19.86
CA SER A 65 1.21 -8.98 20.53
C SER A 65 -0.15 -9.41 19.99
N ASN A 66 -0.80 -8.56 19.18
CA ASN A 66 -2.10 -8.86 18.58
C ASN A 66 -1.88 -9.67 17.29
N LEU A 67 -1.63 -10.97 17.44
CA LEU A 67 -1.57 -11.90 16.32
C LEU A 67 -2.97 -12.47 16.08
N LYS A 68 -3.54 -12.22 14.91
CA LYS A 68 -4.97 -12.48 14.64
C LYS A 68 -5.18 -13.18 13.31
N VAL A 69 -6.32 -13.86 13.20
CA VAL A 69 -6.79 -14.49 11.96
C VAL A 69 -8.19 -13.98 11.62
N ALA A 70 -8.34 -13.46 10.39
CA ALA A 70 -9.63 -13.30 9.74
C ALA A 70 -9.88 -14.50 8.82
N ASP A 71 -10.87 -15.31 9.18
CA ASP A 71 -11.17 -16.60 8.57
C ASP A 71 -12.46 -16.53 7.76
N PHE A 72 -12.34 -16.77 6.45
CA PHE A 72 -13.45 -16.64 5.50
C PHE A 72 -14.01 -17.97 5.02
N ILE A 73 -13.50 -19.11 5.52
CA ILE A 73 -13.82 -20.43 4.99
C ILE A 73 -14.39 -21.39 6.03
N ASN A 74 -13.93 -21.30 7.28
CA ASN A 74 -14.31 -22.29 8.28
C ASN A 74 -15.69 -22.01 8.86
N THR A 75 -16.40 -23.09 9.18
CA THR A 75 -17.54 -23.07 10.10
C THR A 75 -17.01 -23.15 11.53
N LYS A 76 -17.57 -22.33 12.44
CA LYS A 76 -17.23 -22.38 13.87
C LYS A 76 -18.26 -23.17 14.66
N LEU A 77 -17.80 -24.17 15.41
CA LEU A 77 -18.58 -24.85 16.44
C LEU A 77 -18.13 -24.38 17.82
N THR A 78 -19.08 -23.92 18.63
CA THR A 78 -18.85 -23.67 20.07
C THR A 78 -19.31 -24.88 20.86
N ILE A 79 -18.46 -25.37 21.74
CA ILE A 79 -18.68 -26.56 22.56
C ILE A 79 -18.18 -26.33 23.99
N THR A 80 -18.59 -27.20 24.91
CA THR A 80 -17.94 -27.32 26.21
C THR A 80 -16.46 -27.72 26.02
N ALA A 81 -15.57 -27.15 26.84
CA ALA A 81 -14.13 -27.35 26.75
C ALA A 81 -13.77 -28.84 26.67
N LEU A 82 -12.92 -29.19 25.70
CA LEU A 82 -12.40 -30.54 25.51
C LEU A 82 -11.17 -30.79 26.40
N THR A 83 -11.00 -32.03 26.85
CA THR A 83 -9.73 -32.48 27.43
C THR A 83 -8.66 -32.59 26.35
N THR A 84 -9.03 -33.20 25.22
CA THR A 84 -8.18 -33.40 24.05
C THR A 84 -8.89 -32.80 22.85
N ALA A 85 -8.25 -31.79 22.23
CA ALA A 85 -8.76 -31.19 21.00
C ALA A 85 -8.73 -32.23 19.87
N PRO A 86 -9.66 -32.18 18.90
CA PRO A 86 -9.50 -32.97 17.69
C PRO A 86 -8.15 -32.67 17.03
N THR A 87 -7.61 -33.58 16.24
CA THR A 87 -6.37 -33.34 15.49
C THR A 87 -6.65 -32.50 14.25
N ARG A 88 -5.74 -31.61 13.86
CA ARG A 88 -5.84 -30.88 12.59
C ARG A 88 -5.95 -31.85 11.41
N SER A 89 -6.73 -31.47 10.41
CA SER A 89 -7.05 -32.26 9.21
C SER A 89 -7.84 -33.55 9.45
N SER A 90 -8.24 -33.82 10.70
CA SER A 90 -9.14 -34.92 10.99
C SER A 90 -10.59 -34.58 10.64
N ILE A 91 -11.40 -35.61 10.40
CA ILE A 91 -12.83 -35.45 10.14
C ILE A 91 -13.58 -35.51 11.46
N VAL A 92 -14.39 -34.50 11.71
CA VAL A 92 -15.40 -34.48 12.78
C VAL A 92 -16.77 -34.66 12.13
N THR A 93 -17.53 -35.60 12.68
CA THR A 93 -18.87 -35.96 12.20
C THR A 93 -19.89 -35.74 13.30
N GLN A 94 -21.00 -35.10 12.97
CA GLN A 94 -22.16 -34.99 13.85
C GLN A 94 -23.14 -36.14 13.60
N ALA A 95 -23.43 -36.90 14.65
CA ALA A 95 -24.44 -37.95 14.63
C ALA A 95 -25.82 -37.39 14.26
N THR A 96 -26.64 -38.22 13.63
CA THR A 96 -28.02 -37.92 13.18
C THR A 96 -28.12 -36.93 12.02
N SER A 97 -27.44 -35.78 12.06
CA SER A 97 -27.40 -34.86 10.91
C SER A 97 -26.47 -35.33 9.79
N ASN A 98 -25.51 -36.21 10.10
CA ASN A 98 -24.42 -36.64 9.21
C ASN A 98 -23.59 -35.46 8.68
N ALA A 99 -23.62 -34.32 9.37
CA ALA A 99 -22.77 -33.19 9.03
C ALA A 99 -21.31 -33.55 9.29
N THR A 100 -20.43 -33.17 8.37
CA THR A 100 -19.00 -33.47 8.44
C THR A 100 -18.19 -32.21 8.15
N MET A 101 -17.06 -32.07 8.84
CA MET A 101 -16.06 -31.04 8.55
C MET A 101 -14.65 -31.59 8.70
N ILE A 102 -13.72 -30.98 7.99
CA ILE A 102 -12.28 -31.17 8.18
C ILE A 102 -11.80 -30.09 9.15
N VAL A 103 -11.26 -30.52 10.30
CA VAL A 103 -10.77 -29.60 11.33
C VAL A 103 -9.55 -28.84 10.83
N ASP A 104 -9.53 -27.53 11.02
CA ASP A 104 -8.41 -26.67 10.61
C ASP A 104 -7.74 -26.01 11.82
N SER A 105 -8.50 -25.43 12.74
CA SER A 105 -7.98 -24.86 13.99
C SER A 105 -8.91 -25.12 15.18
N VAL A 106 -8.34 -25.04 16.38
CA VAL A 106 -9.08 -25.13 17.66
C VAL A 106 -8.48 -24.08 18.57
N ASN A 107 -9.32 -23.32 19.29
CA ASN A 107 -8.82 -22.30 20.19
C ASN A 107 -8.06 -22.91 21.39
N THR A 108 -7.24 -22.10 22.07
CA THR A 108 -6.42 -22.57 23.20
C THR A 108 -7.27 -23.15 24.35
N ALA A 109 -8.46 -22.59 24.58
CA ALA A 109 -9.40 -23.06 25.59
C ALA A 109 -10.11 -24.38 25.22
N LYS A 110 -9.94 -24.87 23.98
CA LYS A 110 -10.58 -26.07 23.42
C LYS A 110 -12.11 -26.02 23.48
N THR A 111 -12.68 -24.83 23.38
CA THR A 111 -14.13 -24.57 23.37
C THR A 111 -14.66 -24.22 21.98
N GLU A 112 -13.78 -23.90 21.03
CA GLU A 112 -14.15 -23.53 19.67
C GLU A 112 -13.36 -24.37 18.66
N ILE A 113 -14.08 -25.02 17.75
CA ILE A 113 -13.52 -25.79 16.64
C ILE A 113 -13.86 -25.06 15.35
N TYR A 114 -12.85 -24.79 14.53
CA TYR A 114 -12.98 -24.24 13.20
C TYR A 114 -12.65 -25.32 12.18
N GLY A 115 -13.56 -25.55 11.24
CA GLY A 115 -13.35 -26.54 10.19
C GLY A 115 -14.11 -26.24 8.92
N TYR A 116 -13.59 -26.76 7.81
CA TYR A 116 -14.24 -26.68 6.52
C TYR A 116 -15.35 -27.72 6.44
N THR A 117 -16.61 -27.28 6.40
CA THR A 117 -17.76 -28.17 6.30
C THR A 117 -17.78 -28.85 4.93
N THR A 118 -17.66 -30.17 4.92
CA THR A 118 -17.62 -30.99 3.70
C THR A 118 -18.99 -31.53 3.31
N SER A 119 -19.91 -31.68 4.27
CA SER A 119 -21.27 -32.15 4.01
C SER A 119 -22.21 -31.79 5.16
N GLY A 120 -23.50 -31.63 4.84
CA GLY A 120 -24.56 -31.41 5.82
C GLY A 120 -24.50 -30.05 6.51
N MET A 121 -25.37 -29.86 7.51
CA MET A 121 -25.38 -28.68 8.37
C MET A 121 -25.27 -29.12 9.83
N PHE A 122 -24.31 -28.53 10.55
CA PHE A 122 -24.18 -28.76 11.99
C PHE A 122 -25.35 -28.08 12.73
N VAL A 123 -25.87 -28.76 13.75
CA VAL A 123 -27.01 -28.26 14.57
C VAL A 123 -26.69 -28.30 16.05
N THR A 124 -27.43 -27.53 16.85
CA THR A 124 -27.25 -27.43 18.32
C THR A 124 -28.19 -28.33 19.12
N THR A 125 -28.95 -29.19 18.44
CA THR A 125 -29.97 -30.05 19.05
C THR A 125 -29.36 -31.13 19.95
N GLY A 126 -29.88 -31.29 21.16
CA GLY A 126 -29.47 -32.36 22.07
C GLY A 126 -29.55 -33.75 21.41
N GLY A 127 -28.51 -34.57 21.58
CA GLY A 127 -28.38 -35.88 20.93
C GLY A 127 -27.62 -35.88 19.60
N TYR A 128 -27.37 -34.71 18.99
CA TYR A 128 -26.56 -34.55 17.78
C TYR A 128 -25.09 -34.37 18.16
N THR A 129 -24.50 -35.47 18.61
CA THR A 129 -23.16 -35.47 19.20
C THR A 129 -22.07 -35.53 18.13
N LEU A 130 -21.00 -34.77 18.34
CA LEU A 130 -19.79 -34.81 17.55
C LEU A 130 -19.00 -36.08 17.89
N SER A 131 -18.32 -36.62 16.89
CA SER A 131 -17.42 -37.76 16.98
C SER A 131 -16.28 -37.61 15.98
N GLY A 132 -15.19 -38.35 16.17
CA GLY A 132 -14.02 -38.33 15.30
C GLY A 132 -12.87 -37.46 15.80
N GLY A 133 -11.78 -37.43 15.03
CA GLY A 133 -10.63 -36.57 15.28
C GLY A 133 -9.83 -36.80 16.56
N SER A 134 -10.00 -37.92 17.26
CA SER A 134 -9.36 -38.20 18.55
C SER A 134 -9.78 -37.23 19.67
N MET A 135 -10.92 -36.56 19.51
CA MET A 135 -11.41 -35.60 20.49
C MET A 135 -11.86 -36.32 21.76
N ASP A 136 -11.41 -35.84 22.91
CA ASP A 136 -11.89 -36.28 24.22
C ASP A 136 -12.44 -35.08 24.96
N PRO A 137 -13.59 -35.22 25.60
CA PRO A 137 -14.52 -36.36 25.64
C PRO A 137 -15.27 -36.62 24.32
N GLU A 138 -15.44 -37.90 23.96
CA GLU A 138 -15.92 -38.38 22.64
C GLU A 138 -17.32 -37.93 22.23
N THR A 139 -18.18 -37.47 23.15
CA THR A 139 -19.59 -37.20 22.87
C THR A 139 -19.95 -35.78 23.27
N ARG A 140 -20.03 -34.83 22.33
CA ARG A 140 -20.32 -33.41 22.65
C ARG A 140 -21.30 -32.80 21.67
N VAL A 141 -22.26 -32.02 22.16
CA VAL A 141 -23.22 -31.30 21.32
C VAL A 141 -22.75 -29.85 21.18
N PRO A 142 -22.69 -29.29 19.96
CA PRO A 142 -22.43 -27.86 19.78
C PRO A 142 -23.47 -27.02 20.52
N SER A 143 -23.03 -26.07 21.33
CA SER A 143 -23.91 -25.07 21.95
C SER A 143 -24.22 -23.92 20.98
N ALA A 144 -23.35 -23.67 20.01
CA ALA A 144 -23.58 -22.73 18.92
C ALA A 144 -22.86 -23.19 17.65
N VAL A 145 -23.42 -22.81 16.50
CA VAL A 145 -22.84 -22.98 15.17
C VAL A 145 -22.89 -21.61 14.50
N ALA A 146 -21.76 -21.13 14.00
CA ALA A 146 -21.67 -19.86 13.30
C ALA A 146 -21.08 -20.07 11.91
N SER A 147 -21.63 -19.37 10.92
CA SER A 147 -21.08 -19.29 9.57
C SER A 147 -19.98 -18.23 9.50
N GLN A 148 -19.05 -18.42 8.57
CA GLN A 148 -18.03 -17.43 8.21
C GLN A 148 -18.64 -16.04 7.89
N PRO A 149 -17.86 -14.94 8.04
CA PRO A 149 -16.46 -14.91 8.48
C PRO A 149 -16.27 -14.97 10.01
N HIS A 150 -15.04 -15.24 10.45
CA HIS A 150 -14.67 -15.31 11.87
C HIS A 150 -13.39 -14.52 12.18
N TRP A 151 -13.32 -14.01 13.42
CA TRP A 151 -12.18 -13.29 13.98
C TRP A 151 -11.71 -13.96 15.27
N TYR A 152 -10.42 -14.31 15.34
CA TYR A 152 -9.86 -14.97 16.52
C TYR A 152 -8.34 -14.78 16.66
N ASP A 153 -7.83 -15.08 17.85
CA ASP A 153 -6.40 -15.09 18.16
C ASP A 153 -5.64 -16.14 17.35
N TRP A 154 -4.53 -15.73 16.74
CA TRP A 154 -3.64 -16.66 16.07
C TRP A 154 -2.71 -17.31 17.11
N THR A 155 -3.09 -18.51 17.53
CA THR A 155 -2.31 -19.32 18.47
C THR A 155 -1.86 -20.63 17.84
N VAL A 156 -0.81 -21.24 18.40
CA VAL A 156 -0.42 -22.60 18.04
C VAL A 156 -1.54 -23.60 18.33
N TYR A 157 -1.54 -24.72 17.61
CA TYR A 157 -2.53 -25.78 17.81
C TYR A 157 -2.48 -26.33 19.25
N PRO A 158 -3.62 -26.49 19.95
CA PRO A 158 -3.63 -26.95 21.34
C PRO A 158 -3.15 -28.40 21.48
N GLY A 159 -2.45 -28.71 22.58
CA GLY A 159 -1.93 -30.05 22.87
C GLY A 159 -0.40 -30.13 23.03
N GLY A 160 0.31 -29.00 22.92
CA GLY A 160 1.73 -28.87 23.26
C GLY A 160 2.72 -29.38 22.21
N LEU A 161 2.25 -30.05 21.16
CA LEU A 161 3.09 -30.59 20.08
C LEU A 161 3.31 -29.61 18.91
N ALA A 162 2.68 -28.43 18.96
CA ALA A 162 2.73 -27.43 17.89
C ALA A 162 3.79 -26.34 18.13
N GLY A 163 4.67 -26.51 19.13
CA GLY A 163 5.72 -25.54 19.45
C GLY A 163 5.18 -24.22 20.01
N ALA A 164 5.86 -23.13 19.71
CA ALA A 164 5.54 -21.80 20.22
C ALA A 164 5.77 -20.73 19.16
N MET A 165 4.83 -19.77 19.08
CA MET A 165 4.97 -18.57 18.27
C MET A 165 5.79 -17.51 19.02
N PRO A 166 6.40 -16.54 18.32
CA PRO A 166 7.00 -15.37 18.97
C PRO A 166 5.94 -14.58 19.75
N GLU A 167 6.33 -14.03 20.91
CA GLU A 167 5.42 -13.22 21.75
C GLU A 167 4.92 -11.94 21.05
N LYS A 168 5.71 -11.43 20.11
CA LYS A 168 5.41 -10.25 19.30
C LYS A 168 5.95 -10.43 17.89
N ALA A 169 5.20 -9.95 16.90
CA ALA A 169 5.66 -9.82 15.52
C ALA A 169 5.01 -8.59 14.86
N TYR A 170 5.76 -7.93 14.00
CA TYR A 170 5.32 -6.73 13.26
C TYR A 170 5.41 -6.90 11.75
N LEU A 171 6.03 -7.99 11.30
CA LEU A 171 6.21 -8.34 9.90
C LEU A 171 5.65 -9.73 9.65
N ILE A 172 4.84 -9.85 8.61
CA ILE A 172 4.33 -11.14 8.12
C ILE A 172 4.42 -11.20 6.61
N THR A 173 4.80 -12.35 6.08
CA THR A 173 4.67 -12.66 4.65
C THR A 173 4.46 -14.17 4.44
N VAL A 174 4.13 -14.56 3.21
CA VAL A 174 4.04 -15.97 2.82
C VAL A 174 5.28 -16.34 2.03
N TYR A 175 5.98 -17.40 2.41
CA TYR A 175 7.10 -17.91 1.63
C TYR A 175 7.01 -19.43 1.51
N ARG A 176 7.01 -19.95 0.28
CA ARG A 176 6.96 -21.39 -0.04
C ARG A 176 5.88 -22.16 0.75
N GLY A 177 4.68 -21.57 0.91
CA GLY A 177 3.58 -22.22 1.64
C GLY A 177 3.71 -22.22 3.16
N ARG A 178 4.57 -21.35 3.72
CA ARG A 178 4.74 -21.10 5.16
C ARG A 178 4.40 -19.65 5.46
N LEU A 179 3.91 -19.39 6.67
CA LEU A 179 3.87 -18.02 7.19
C LEU A 179 5.19 -17.69 7.84
N VAL A 180 5.73 -16.54 7.48
CA VAL A 180 7.00 -16.03 8.00
C VAL A 180 6.72 -14.83 8.90
N LEU A 181 7.26 -14.84 10.11
CA LEU A 181 7.16 -13.75 11.08
C LEU A 181 8.53 -13.17 11.41
N SER A 182 8.58 -11.85 11.59
CA SER A 182 9.76 -11.14 12.09
C SER A 182 9.36 -9.79 12.72
N GLY A 183 10.36 -8.96 13.03
CA GLY A 183 10.18 -7.62 13.60
C GLY A 183 9.97 -7.61 15.12
N ASN A 184 10.27 -8.69 15.84
CA ASN A 184 10.18 -8.68 17.30
C ASN A 184 11.21 -7.70 17.89
N PRO A 185 10.82 -6.65 18.64
CA PRO A 185 11.77 -5.66 19.16
C PRO A 185 12.85 -6.22 20.09
N ARG A 186 12.59 -7.35 20.77
CA ARG A 186 13.56 -8.03 21.66
C ARG A 186 14.53 -8.92 20.89
N TYR A 187 14.11 -9.39 19.72
CA TYR A 187 14.89 -10.26 18.82
C TYR A 187 14.83 -9.71 17.39
N PRO A 188 15.37 -8.50 17.15
CA PRO A 188 15.15 -7.75 15.92
C PRO A 188 15.76 -8.41 14.67
N ASN A 189 16.70 -9.32 14.88
CA ASN A 189 17.42 -10.05 13.85
C ASN A 189 16.83 -11.45 13.56
N GLN A 190 15.79 -11.82 14.31
CA GLN A 190 15.20 -13.14 14.26
C GLN A 190 14.02 -13.20 13.28
N TRP A 191 13.91 -14.33 12.60
CA TRP A 191 12.78 -14.67 11.76
C TRP A 191 12.30 -16.08 12.11
N PHE A 192 11.02 -16.32 11.86
CA PHE A 192 10.34 -17.57 12.18
C PHE A 192 9.47 -17.99 10.99
N MET A 193 9.39 -19.28 10.71
CA MET A 193 8.51 -19.85 9.69
C MET A 193 7.67 -20.97 10.30
N SER A 194 6.37 -20.98 9.99
CA SER A 194 5.50 -22.09 10.34
C SER A 194 5.92 -23.37 9.61
N LYS A 195 5.39 -24.52 10.04
CA LYS A 195 5.47 -25.78 9.29
C LYS A 195 4.82 -25.57 7.91
N LEU A 196 5.34 -26.28 6.90
CA LEU A 196 4.83 -26.22 5.53
C LEU A 196 3.35 -26.62 5.51
N ALA A 197 2.50 -25.78 4.90
CA ALA A 197 1.06 -25.96 4.80
C ALA A 197 0.29 -26.11 6.14
N ASP A 198 0.91 -25.71 7.25
CA ASP A 198 0.30 -25.70 8.57
C ASP A 198 0.66 -24.41 9.34
N PRO A 199 -0.17 -23.35 9.23
CA PRO A 199 0.10 -22.05 9.85
C PRO A 199 -0.04 -22.06 11.38
N PHE A 200 -0.51 -23.15 11.98
CA PHE A 200 -0.72 -23.29 13.42
C PHE A 200 0.35 -24.16 14.10
N ASN A 201 1.34 -24.64 13.34
CA ASN A 201 2.43 -25.45 13.84
C ASN A 201 3.77 -24.71 13.73
N TRP A 202 4.36 -24.43 14.88
CA TRP A 202 5.59 -23.69 15.10
C TRP A 202 6.60 -24.51 15.93
N LEU A 203 6.57 -25.83 15.75
CA LEU A 203 7.53 -26.74 16.38
C LEU A 203 8.88 -26.68 15.65
N TYR A 204 9.79 -25.88 16.19
CA TYR A 204 11.14 -25.73 15.66
C TYR A 204 12.04 -26.92 16.02
N GLY A 205 13.01 -27.24 15.15
CA GLY A 205 14.04 -28.25 15.42
C GLY A 205 13.54 -29.68 15.32
N ALA A 206 12.42 -29.91 14.64
CA ALA A 206 11.99 -31.25 14.26
C ALA A 206 12.75 -31.71 13.01
N ASP A 207 13.25 -32.95 13.01
CA ASP A 207 14.00 -33.57 11.91
C ASP A 207 13.08 -34.00 10.74
N ASP A 208 12.25 -33.09 10.24
CA ASP A 208 11.35 -33.29 9.10
C ASP A 208 11.59 -32.15 8.09
N PRO A 209 11.82 -32.42 6.79
CA PRO A 209 11.98 -31.38 5.76
C PRO A 209 10.84 -30.35 5.70
N MET A 210 9.66 -30.69 6.20
CA MET A 210 8.51 -29.79 6.26
C MET A 210 8.37 -29.02 7.58
N SER A 211 9.24 -29.25 8.56
CA SER A 211 9.17 -28.70 9.93
C SER A 211 9.20 -27.18 9.99
N ALA A 212 8.69 -26.60 11.08
CA ALA A 212 8.79 -25.17 11.32
C ALA A 212 10.25 -24.75 11.56
N VAL A 213 10.60 -23.52 11.22
CA VAL A 213 11.98 -23.04 11.23
C VAL A 213 12.11 -21.73 11.98
N ALA A 214 13.21 -21.56 12.69
CA ALA A 214 13.57 -20.29 13.30
C ALA A 214 15.03 -19.99 12.94
N GLY A 215 15.38 -18.73 12.66
CA GLY A 215 16.73 -18.39 12.19
C GLY A 215 17.85 -18.83 13.15
N ASN A 216 17.62 -18.75 14.46
CA ASN A 216 18.54 -19.25 15.50
C ASN A 216 18.66 -20.78 15.60
N ASN A 217 17.84 -21.53 14.86
CA ASN A 217 17.80 -23.00 14.88
C ASN A 217 17.89 -23.59 13.46
N ALA A 218 18.26 -22.78 12.48
CA ALA A 218 18.44 -23.17 11.09
C ALA A 218 19.90 -22.98 10.70
N ASP A 219 20.39 -23.83 9.80
CA ASP A 219 21.75 -23.67 9.23
C ASP A 219 21.90 -22.32 8.50
N ALA A 220 20.80 -21.81 7.94
CA ALA A 220 20.74 -20.49 7.31
C ALA A 220 21.02 -19.33 8.29
N GLY A 221 20.85 -19.54 9.61
CA GLY A 221 21.16 -18.56 10.63
C GLY A 221 20.16 -17.40 10.77
N GLN A 222 20.46 -16.53 11.73
CA GLN A 222 19.75 -15.27 11.94
C GLN A 222 20.17 -14.23 10.91
N CYS A 223 19.33 -13.22 10.69
CA CYS A 223 19.75 -12.09 9.89
C CYS A 223 20.87 -11.31 10.64
N PRO A 224 21.91 -10.80 9.97
CA PRO A 224 22.96 -10.02 10.64
C PRO A 224 22.56 -8.61 11.09
N ASP A 225 21.39 -8.12 10.69
CA ASP A 225 20.89 -6.76 10.95
C ASP A 225 19.40 -6.77 11.37
N ILE A 226 18.88 -5.63 11.80
CA ILE A 226 17.48 -5.42 12.23
C ILE A 226 16.56 -5.55 11.02
N VAL A 227 15.67 -6.54 11.03
CA VAL A 227 14.70 -6.78 9.96
C VAL A 227 13.57 -5.74 10.03
N ARG A 228 13.38 -4.98 8.96
CA ARG A 228 12.34 -3.95 8.82
C ARG A 228 11.28 -4.28 7.78
N SER A 229 11.58 -5.15 6.83
CA SER A 229 10.65 -5.61 5.79
C SER A 229 10.88 -7.08 5.45
N LEU A 230 9.78 -7.77 5.14
CA LEU A 230 9.77 -9.14 4.62
C LEU A 230 9.05 -9.15 3.27
N ILE A 231 9.73 -9.65 2.24
CA ILE A 231 9.22 -9.62 0.87
C ILE A 231 9.36 -11.00 0.25
N SER A 232 8.24 -11.67 -0.01
CA SER A 232 8.26 -12.83 -0.91
C SER A 232 8.52 -12.35 -2.32
N PHE A 233 9.67 -12.72 -2.86
CA PHE A 233 10.11 -12.34 -4.19
C PHE A 233 9.99 -13.54 -5.11
N HIS A 234 8.91 -13.54 -5.89
CA HIS A 234 8.50 -14.68 -6.70
C HIS A 234 8.29 -15.93 -5.83
N ASP A 235 8.53 -17.12 -6.40
CA ASP A 235 8.30 -18.39 -5.73
C ASP A 235 9.54 -18.89 -4.95
N ASP A 236 10.73 -18.38 -5.29
CA ASP A 236 12.00 -18.97 -4.85
C ASP A 236 12.74 -18.18 -3.79
N TYR A 237 12.46 -16.87 -3.65
CA TYR A 237 13.26 -15.98 -2.82
C TYR A 237 12.44 -15.28 -1.74
N LEU A 238 13.03 -15.16 -0.56
CA LEU A 238 12.54 -14.29 0.51
C LEU A 238 13.59 -13.21 0.78
N ILE A 239 13.22 -11.95 0.60
CA ILE A 239 14.10 -10.82 0.86
C ILE A 239 13.81 -10.28 2.26
N PHE A 240 14.88 -10.08 3.02
CA PHE A 240 14.91 -9.40 4.30
C PHE A 240 15.47 -8.00 4.09
N GLY A 241 14.58 -7.02 4.07
CA GLY A 241 14.96 -5.61 4.10
C GLY A 241 15.35 -5.21 5.51
N CYS A 242 16.64 -4.97 5.75
CA CYS A 242 17.14 -4.61 7.08
C CYS A 242 17.40 -3.10 7.18
N ALA A 243 17.81 -2.64 8.36
CA ALA A 243 18.07 -1.21 8.60
C ALA A 243 19.15 -0.63 7.68
N SER A 244 20.21 -1.38 7.41
CA SER A 244 21.38 -0.95 6.62
C SER A 244 21.81 -1.93 5.54
N THR A 245 21.26 -3.14 5.55
CA THR A 245 21.62 -4.23 4.63
C THR A 245 20.38 -4.88 4.03
N ILE A 246 20.57 -5.66 2.96
CA ILE A 246 19.51 -6.49 2.37
C ILE A 246 20.05 -7.92 2.24
N TRP A 247 19.27 -8.88 2.73
CA TRP A 247 19.60 -10.30 2.69
C TRP A 247 18.53 -11.06 1.90
N ILE A 248 18.93 -12.16 1.29
CA ILE A 248 18.04 -13.03 0.51
C ILE A 248 18.18 -14.46 0.99
N LEU A 249 17.06 -15.07 1.38
CA LEU A 249 16.98 -16.50 1.64
C LEU A 249 16.60 -17.22 0.36
N ARG A 250 17.43 -18.21 0.00
CA ARG A 250 17.29 -19.05 -1.18
C ARG A 250 16.97 -20.47 -0.75
N GLY A 251 15.87 -21.02 -1.27
CA GLY A 251 15.44 -22.39 -0.97
C GLY A 251 14.80 -22.57 0.40
N ASP A 252 14.56 -23.82 0.80
CA ASP A 252 14.00 -24.14 2.11
C ASP A 252 15.13 -24.24 3.16
N PRO A 253 15.13 -23.42 4.22
CA PRO A 253 16.17 -23.45 5.24
C PRO A 253 16.30 -24.79 5.99
N VAL A 254 15.28 -25.67 5.99
CA VAL A 254 15.40 -27.05 6.53
C VAL A 254 16.12 -27.99 5.56
N ALA A 255 16.11 -27.67 4.27
CA ALA A 255 16.63 -28.52 3.20
C ALA A 255 17.86 -27.89 2.52
N GLY A 256 18.74 -27.27 3.31
CA GLY A 256 20.01 -26.70 2.82
C GLY A 256 19.89 -25.34 2.14
N GLY A 257 18.81 -24.60 2.40
CA GLY A 257 18.68 -23.20 1.98
C GLY A 257 19.73 -22.29 2.63
N SER A 258 20.14 -21.25 1.91
CA SER A 258 21.17 -20.30 2.34
C SER A 258 20.61 -18.89 2.50
N LEU A 259 21.10 -18.18 3.52
CA LEU A 259 20.87 -16.76 3.70
C LEU A 259 22.08 -15.99 3.20
N ASP A 260 21.93 -15.33 2.05
CA ASP A 260 23.02 -14.65 1.36
C ASP A 260 22.85 -13.14 1.44
N ASN A 261 23.96 -12.40 1.47
CA ASN A 261 23.91 -10.94 1.40
C ASN A 261 23.60 -10.51 -0.04
N LEU A 262 22.60 -9.64 -0.20
CA LEU A 262 22.27 -9.00 -1.47
C LEU A 262 22.83 -7.57 -1.54
N SER A 263 22.80 -6.85 -0.42
CA SER A 263 23.42 -5.54 -0.28
C SER A 263 24.00 -5.33 1.11
N ASP A 264 25.18 -4.75 1.16
CA ASP A 264 25.87 -4.28 2.37
C ASP A 264 25.89 -2.75 2.49
N THR A 265 25.34 -2.04 1.50
CA THR A 265 25.42 -0.57 1.38
C THR A 265 24.08 0.15 1.53
N THR A 266 22.96 -0.55 1.38
CA THR A 266 21.63 0.03 1.56
C THR A 266 20.70 -0.95 2.25
N GLY A 267 19.83 -0.42 3.10
CA GLY A 267 18.73 -1.12 3.74
C GLY A 267 17.38 -0.78 3.13
N MET A 268 16.30 -1.11 3.85
CA MET A 268 14.93 -0.72 3.54
C MET A 268 14.33 0.09 4.68
N PHE A 269 13.57 1.13 4.36
CA PHE A 269 13.04 2.05 5.36
C PHE A 269 12.06 1.38 6.31
N GLY A 270 11.07 0.64 5.77
CA GLY A 270 10.02 0.00 6.56
C GLY A 270 9.23 -1.07 5.79
N ALA A 271 8.25 -1.64 6.46
CA ALA A 271 7.52 -2.84 6.01
C ALA A 271 6.77 -2.69 4.69
N ASN A 272 6.29 -1.48 4.38
CA ASN A 272 5.50 -1.16 3.19
C ASN A 272 6.24 -0.22 2.23
N SER A 273 7.54 -0.01 2.44
CA SER A 273 8.36 0.92 1.66
C SER A 273 8.92 0.25 0.40
N TRP A 274 8.08 -0.52 -0.29
CA TRP A 274 8.43 -1.25 -1.49
C TRP A 274 7.21 -1.63 -2.32
N CYS A 275 7.41 -1.89 -3.61
CA CYS A 275 6.40 -2.44 -4.50
C CYS A 275 7.04 -3.16 -5.70
N PHE A 276 6.24 -3.97 -6.39
CA PHE A 276 6.62 -4.59 -7.66
C PHE A 276 6.02 -3.86 -8.86
N ASP A 277 6.74 -3.80 -9.97
CA ASP A 277 6.17 -3.41 -11.26
C ASP A 277 5.57 -4.60 -12.04
N ASP A 278 5.06 -4.33 -13.24
CA ASP A 278 4.54 -5.31 -14.19
C ASP A 278 5.61 -6.28 -14.72
N ALA A 279 6.86 -5.82 -14.81
CA ALA A 279 8.02 -6.61 -15.17
C ALA A 279 8.67 -7.34 -13.98
N ARG A 280 8.00 -7.34 -12.81
CA ARG A 280 8.43 -8.03 -11.60
C ARG A 280 9.74 -7.52 -10.97
N ASN A 281 10.16 -6.31 -11.31
CA ASN A 281 11.25 -5.63 -10.63
C ASN A 281 10.77 -5.11 -9.28
N LEU A 282 11.63 -5.18 -8.27
CA LEU A 282 11.36 -4.66 -6.93
C LEU A 282 11.89 -3.23 -6.83
N TYR A 283 11.00 -2.31 -6.46
CA TYR A 283 11.36 -0.96 -6.11
C TYR A 283 11.19 -0.78 -4.61
N PHE A 284 12.10 -0.06 -3.98
CA PHE A 284 12.04 0.17 -2.55
C PHE A 284 12.70 1.48 -2.15
N TRP A 285 12.25 2.01 -1.01
CA TRP A 285 12.92 3.13 -0.38
C TRP A 285 14.03 2.64 0.55
N GLY A 286 15.26 2.99 0.22
CA GLY A 286 16.46 2.64 0.96
C GLY A 286 17.16 3.85 1.57
N SER A 287 18.42 3.67 1.95
CA SER A 287 19.20 4.68 2.69
C SER A 287 19.55 5.93 1.86
N GLY A 288 19.50 5.84 0.52
CA GLY A 288 19.77 6.94 -0.42
C GLY A 288 18.58 7.34 -1.29
N GLY A 289 17.34 6.97 -0.92
CA GLY A 289 16.10 7.32 -1.61
C GLY A 289 15.47 6.11 -2.32
N LEU A 290 15.04 6.27 -3.57
CA LEU A 290 14.36 5.20 -4.32
C LEU A 290 15.37 4.31 -5.06
N TYR A 291 15.30 3.00 -4.83
CA TYR A 291 16.13 1.99 -5.48
C TYR A 291 15.30 1.02 -6.33
N GLU A 292 15.97 0.38 -7.27
CA GLU A 292 15.46 -0.70 -8.12
C GLU A 292 16.37 -1.94 -8.01
N ILE A 293 15.75 -3.10 -7.80
CA ILE A 293 16.32 -4.44 -7.99
C ILE A 293 15.59 -5.10 -9.15
N LYS A 294 16.33 -5.48 -10.18
CA LYS A 294 15.76 -6.22 -11.31
C LYS A 294 15.38 -7.64 -10.92
N SER A 295 14.41 -8.21 -11.62
CA SER A 295 13.93 -9.59 -11.40
C SER A 295 15.01 -10.68 -11.52
N ASP A 296 16.10 -10.39 -12.22
CA ASP A 296 17.26 -11.28 -12.39
C ASP A 296 18.36 -11.09 -11.34
N PHE A 297 18.17 -10.18 -10.37
CA PHE A 297 19.18 -9.76 -9.39
C PHE A 297 20.50 -9.29 -10.03
N SER A 298 20.48 -8.80 -11.28
CA SER A 298 21.68 -8.33 -11.99
C SER A 298 22.33 -7.09 -11.37
N GLY A 299 21.65 -6.43 -10.43
CA GLY A 299 22.20 -5.36 -9.61
C GLY A 299 21.14 -4.53 -8.91
N ILE A 300 21.60 -3.69 -7.99
CA ILE A 300 20.81 -2.69 -7.27
C ILE A 300 21.20 -1.32 -7.81
N ARG A 301 20.22 -0.49 -8.17
CA ARG A 301 20.46 0.86 -8.69
C ARG A 301 19.68 1.90 -7.89
N ASN A 302 20.34 2.98 -7.50
CA ASN A 302 19.68 4.18 -6.96
C ASN A 302 19.11 5.01 -8.12
N LEU A 303 17.82 5.34 -8.05
CA LEU A 303 17.11 6.15 -9.05
C LEU A 303 17.07 7.64 -8.68
N THR A 304 17.16 7.97 -7.39
CA THR A 304 17.11 9.36 -6.90
C THR A 304 18.47 10.05 -6.95
N GLU A 305 19.59 9.32 -6.88
CA GLU A 305 20.95 9.87 -6.76
C GLU A 305 21.26 11.03 -7.74
N MET A 306 20.86 10.92 -9.00
CA MET A 306 21.13 11.96 -10.00
C MET A 306 20.04 13.05 -10.10
N VAL A 307 18.82 12.76 -9.66
CA VAL A 307 17.65 13.64 -9.89
C VAL A 307 17.28 14.42 -8.63
N LEU A 308 17.35 13.77 -7.48
CA LEU A 308 17.02 14.31 -6.16
C LEU A 308 18.12 13.88 -5.14
N PRO A 309 19.35 14.41 -5.26
CA PRO A 309 20.50 13.94 -4.48
C PRO A 309 20.35 14.16 -2.97
N ASP A 310 19.67 15.21 -2.54
CA ASP A 310 19.48 15.57 -1.13
C ASP A 310 18.15 15.10 -0.54
N ILE A 311 17.39 14.25 -1.25
CA ILE A 311 16.04 13.82 -0.84
C ILE A 311 15.97 13.23 0.56
N ILE A 312 17.03 12.58 1.02
CA ILE A 312 17.09 12.00 2.38
C ILE A 312 17.17 13.11 3.44
N ASN A 313 17.93 14.17 3.18
CA ASN A 313 18.06 15.31 4.09
C ASN A 313 16.83 16.20 4.03
N ASP A 314 16.26 16.38 2.83
CA ASP A 314 15.08 17.22 2.60
C ASP A 314 13.84 16.64 3.30
N GLU A 315 13.62 15.33 3.16
CA GLU A 315 12.49 14.65 3.80
C GLU A 315 12.73 14.38 5.28
N ALA A 316 13.99 14.18 5.68
CA ALA A 316 14.40 13.89 7.07
C ALA A 316 13.55 12.80 7.76
N ALA A 317 13.12 11.80 6.98
CA ALA A 317 12.16 10.79 7.44
C ALA A 317 12.76 9.90 8.53
N ASP A 318 12.04 9.75 9.65
CA ASP A 318 12.41 8.91 10.78
C ASP A 318 11.43 7.72 10.90
N PRO A 319 11.89 6.46 10.90
CA PRO A 319 11.03 5.27 11.01
C PRO A 319 10.12 5.22 12.24
N SER A 320 10.40 5.98 13.29
CA SER A 320 9.58 6.06 14.51
C SER A 320 8.39 7.01 14.39
N THR A 321 8.44 7.96 13.44
CA THR A 321 7.42 9.01 13.28
C THR A 321 6.83 9.08 11.89
N HIS A 322 7.52 8.50 10.90
CA HIS A 322 7.15 8.50 9.49
C HIS A 322 6.89 7.08 9.01
N ARG A 323 5.96 6.97 8.07
CA ARG A 323 5.73 5.78 7.28
C ARG A 323 5.95 6.11 5.82
N ILE A 324 6.84 5.36 5.18
CA ILE A 324 6.99 5.40 3.72
C ILE A 324 6.24 4.22 3.12
N THR A 325 5.24 4.52 2.30
CA THR A 325 4.43 3.52 1.61
C THR A 325 4.57 3.70 0.11
N MET A 326 4.68 2.59 -0.61
CA MET A 326 4.86 2.61 -2.06
C MET A 326 3.80 1.73 -2.75
N GLY A 327 3.41 2.13 -3.95
CA GLY A 327 2.53 1.33 -4.79
C GLY A 327 2.72 1.60 -6.27
N TYR A 328 2.68 0.53 -7.07
CA TYR A 328 2.75 0.61 -8.52
C TYR A 328 1.36 0.87 -9.12
N ASP A 329 1.23 2.00 -9.79
CA ASP A 329 0.04 2.38 -10.53
C ASP A 329 0.11 1.81 -11.96
N LYS A 330 -0.62 0.72 -12.22
CA LYS A 330 -0.65 0.08 -13.53
C LYS A 330 -1.28 0.97 -14.61
N LYS A 331 -2.19 1.89 -14.25
CA LYS A 331 -2.88 2.76 -15.21
C LYS A 331 -2.02 3.96 -15.60
N ARG A 332 -1.38 4.60 -14.62
CA ARG A 332 -0.47 5.73 -14.87
C ARG A 332 0.94 5.31 -15.28
N HIS A 333 1.28 4.02 -15.13
CA HIS A 333 2.59 3.43 -15.41
C HIS A 333 3.71 4.14 -14.62
N GLY A 334 3.62 4.07 -13.31
CA GLY A 334 4.61 4.63 -12.41
C GLY A 334 4.40 4.20 -10.97
N ILE A 335 5.24 4.70 -10.08
CA ILE A 335 5.21 4.36 -8.65
C ILE A 335 4.82 5.61 -7.87
N VAL A 336 3.81 5.48 -7.02
CA VAL A 336 3.51 6.45 -5.99
C VAL A 336 4.36 6.11 -4.78
N VAL A 337 5.11 7.10 -4.28
CA VAL A 337 5.84 7.07 -3.02
C VAL A 337 5.19 8.11 -2.11
N ALA A 338 4.69 7.68 -0.97
CA ALA A 338 4.08 8.55 0.03
C ALA A 338 4.87 8.47 1.34
N ILE A 339 5.33 9.61 1.83
CA ILE A 339 6.06 9.76 3.09
C ILE A 339 5.12 10.49 4.05
N THR A 340 4.57 9.78 5.03
CA THR A 340 3.50 10.30 5.89
C THR A 340 3.91 10.30 7.35
N VAL A 341 3.72 11.43 8.03
CA VAL A 341 3.88 11.58 9.49
C VAL A 341 2.70 10.91 10.19
N LEU A 342 2.97 9.91 11.03
CA LEU A 342 1.95 9.05 11.63
C LEU A 342 0.99 9.76 12.59
N ALA A 343 1.41 10.84 13.25
CA ALA A 343 0.56 11.57 14.19
C ALA A 343 -0.39 12.54 13.48
N THR A 344 0.11 13.25 12.47
CA THR A 344 -0.58 14.39 11.87
C THR A 344 -1.18 14.07 10.50
N GLY A 345 -0.66 13.08 9.77
CA GLY A 345 -1.03 12.83 8.38
C GLY A 345 -0.35 13.77 7.39
N VAL A 346 0.50 14.70 7.88
CA VAL A 346 1.35 15.53 7.03
C VAL A 346 2.18 14.62 6.13
N ASN A 347 2.21 14.92 4.84
CA ASN A 347 2.81 14.03 3.87
C ASN A 347 3.59 14.77 2.77
N SER A 348 4.61 14.10 2.26
CA SER A 348 5.34 14.45 1.05
C SER A 348 5.26 13.27 0.10
N ASN A 349 4.78 13.50 -1.13
CA ASN A 349 4.54 12.43 -2.08
C ASN A 349 5.21 12.69 -3.41
N TYR A 350 5.59 11.60 -4.06
CA TYR A 350 6.27 11.61 -5.33
C TYR A 350 5.66 10.55 -6.25
N PHE A 351 5.41 10.92 -7.50
CA PHE A 351 5.14 9.98 -8.57
C PHE A 351 6.40 9.81 -9.43
N TYR A 352 6.96 8.59 -9.42
CA TYR A 352 8.04 8.23 -10.34
C TYR A 352 7.44 7.66 -11.62
N SER A 353 7.55 8.40 -12.73
CA SER A 353 6.98 7.99 -14.01
C SER A 353 7.94 7.10 -14.79
N PHE A 354 7.46 5.92 -15.23
CA PHE A 354 8.29 5.05 -16.06
C PHE A 354 8.45 5.56 -17.48
N LYS A 355 7.58 6.46 -17.94
CA LYS A 355 7.60 7.04 -19.30
C LYS A 355 8.71 8.07 -19.43
N THR A 356 8.81 8.99 -18.47
CA THR A 356 9.78 10.08 -18.51
C THR A 356 11.03 9.78 -17.69
N LYS A 357 11.00 8.76 -16.84
CA LYS A 357 12.06 8.45 -15.85
C LYS A 357 12.34 9.62 -14.90
N GLY A 358 11.31 10.44 -14.65
CA GLY A 358 11.37 11.59 -13.76
C GLY A 358 10.54 11.39 -12.49
N PHE A 359 10.89 12.16 -11.47
CA PHE A 359 10.14 12.30 -10.23
C PHE A 359 9.26 13.55 -10.30
N TYR A 360 8.00 13.39 -9.93
CA TYR A 360 7.01 14.46 -9.90
C TYR A 360 6.45 14.58 -8.49
N PRO A 361 6.65 15.70 -7.79
CA PRO A 361 5.98 15.93 -6.52
C PRO A 361 4.46 15.89 -6.68
N GLU A 362 3.78 15.20 -5.78
CA GLU A 362 2.31 15.18 -5.68
C GLU A 362 1.89 15.69 -4.29
N SER A 363 0.87 16.54 -4.25
CA SER A 363 0.33 17.10 -3.02
C SER A 363 -0.97 16.41 -2.67
N TYR A 364 -1.06 15.84 -1.46
CA TYR A 364 -2.29 15.29 -0.93
C TYR A 364 -2.67 16.01 0.38
N PRO A 365 -3.98 16.17 0.68
CA PRO A 365 -4.42 16.74 1.94
C PRO A 365 -3.90 15.97 3.15
N ASN A 366 -3.60 16.67 4.25
CA ASN A 366 -3.04 16.04 5.46
C ASN A 366 -4.05 15.09 6.12
N GLU A 367 -5.33 15.44 6.07
CA GLU A 367 -6.46 14.64 6.52
C GLU A 367 -6.54 13.31 5.75
N CYS A 368 -6.17 13.33 4.47
CA CYS A 368 -6.19 12.20 3.54
C CYS A 368 -4.84 11.48 3.44
N GLY A 369 -3.87 11.80 4.31
CA GLY A 369 -2.49 11.29 4.26
C GLY A 369 -2.41 9.77 4.04
N PRO A 370 -1.62 9.27 3.06
CA PRO A 370 -1.56 7.84 2.76
C PRO A 370 -0.87 7.00 3.85
N TYR A 371 -1.51 5.93 4.31
CA TYR A 371 -0.97 4.98 5.29
C TYR A 371 -0.72 3.60 4.67
N SER A 372 -1.48 3.25 3.63
CA SER A 372 -1.32 2.03 2.85
C SER A 372 -1.61 2.32 1.38
N ILE A 373 -0.94 1.60 0.47
CA ILE A 373 -1.17 1.69 -0.97
C ILE A 373 -1.20 0.26 -1.50
N PHE A 374 -2.22 -0.08 -2.28
CA PHE A 374 -2.41 -1.41 -2.82
C PHE A 374 -3.13 -1.34 -4.16
N TYR A 375 -2.60 -2.03 -5.18
CA TYR A 375 -3.30 -2.12 -6.45
C TYR A 375 -4.35 -3.24 -6.39
N TYR A 376 -5.62 -2.88 -6.52
CA TYR A 376 -6.71 -3.84 -6.52
C TYR A 376 -6.95 -4.36 -7.94
N ASP A 377 -6.59 -5.62 -8.18
CA ASP A 377 -6.88 -6.32 -9.43
C ASP A 377 -8.30 -6.89 -9.40
N ALA A 378 -9.29 -6.08 -9.81
CA ALA A 378 -10.68 -6.50 -9.95
C ALA A 378 -10.98 -7.02 -11.36
N ASN A 379 -11.94 -7.96 -11.47
CA ASN A 379 -12.44 -8.44 -12.77
C ASN A 379 -13.18 -7.35 -13.55
N ASP A 380 -13.85 -6.45 -12.83
CA ASP A 380 -14.41 -5.24 -13.41
C ASP A 380 -13.34 -4.14 -13.40
N THR A 381 -12.95 -3.71 -14.59
CA THR A 381 -11.89 -2.70 -14.79
C THR A 381 -12.24 -1.33 -14.22
N THR A 382 -13.52 -1.08 -13.92
CA THR A 382 -14.00 0.14 -13.24
C THR A 382 -13.58 0.18 -11.77
N PHE A 383 -13.46 -0.99 -11.15
CA PHE A 383 -13.04 -1.16 -9.76
C PHE A 383 -11.55 -1.51 -9.64
N ALA A 384 -10.91 -1.92 -10.73
CA ALA A 384 -9.48 -2.17 -10.74
C ALA A 384 -8.69 -0.85 -10.71
N ASP A 385 -8.03 -0.53 -9.61
CA ASP A 385 -7.27 0.72 -9.46
C ASP A 385 -6.21 0.66 -8.35
N LEU A 386 -5.35 1.68 -8.31
CA LEU A 386 -4.50 1.92 -7.16
C LEU A 386 -5.35 2.49 -6.02
N LEU A 387 -5.47 1.71 -4.94
CA LEU A 387 -6.17 2.11 -3.73
C LEU A 387 -5.20 2.71 -2.72
N ILE A 388 -5.64 3.76 -2.04
CA ILE A 388 -4.93 4.46 -0.99
C ILE A 388 -5.74 4.36 0.28
N GLY A 389 -5.21 3.71 1.31
CA GLY A 389 -5.78 3.78 2.66
C GLY A 389 -5.29 5.05 3.34
N SER A 390 -6.22 5.91 3.72
CA SER A 390 -5.95 7.24 4.28
C SER A 390 -6.08 7.26 5.82
N LYS A 391 -5.45 8.26 6.45
CA LYS A 391 -5.48 8.48 7.90
C LYS A 391 -6.90 8.56 8.49
N ASP A 392 -7.82 9.18 7.76
CA ASP A 392 -9.22 9.38 8.18
C ASP A 392 -10.08 8.10 8.14
N GLY A 393 -9.49 6.96 7.78
CA GLY A 393 -10.16 5.66 7.76
C GLY A 393 -10.87 5.34 6.45
N TYR A 394 -10.76 6.18 5.42
CA TYR A 394 -11.33 5.93 4.10
C TYR A 394 -10.32 5.32 3.13
N ILE A 395 -10.85 4.61 2.12
CA ILE A 395 -10.08 4.09 0.99
C ILE A 395 -10.38 4.99 -0.22
N ARG A 396 -9.34 5.54 -0.83
CA ARG A 396 -9.43 6.44 -1.99
C ARG A 396 -8.78 5.85 -3.23
N LYS A 397 -9.16 6.37 -4.38
CA LYS A 397 -8.51 6.11 -5.67
C LYS A 397 -8.42 7.41 -6.46
N PHE A 398 -7.47 7.49 -7.38
CA PHE A 398 -7.36 8.64 -8.27
C PHE A 398 -8.46 8.60 -9.34
N LEU A 399 -9.22 9.69 -9.45
CA LEU A 399 -10.25 9.85 -10.47
C LEU A 399 -9.86 10.96 -11.44
N THR A 400 -9.42 10.60 -12.64
CA THR A 400 -8.98 11.58 -13.66
C THR A 400 -10.12 12.45 -14.20
N SER A 401 -11.37 12.04 -13.99
CA SER A 401 -12.57 12.80 -14.39
C SER A 401 -13.05 13.77 -13.31
N ALA A 402 -12.53 13.69 -12.09
CA ALA A 402 -12.89 14.61 -11.01
C ALA A 402 -12.28 16.00 -11.27
N LYS A 403 -13.07 17.05 -11.01
CA LYS A 403 -12.65 18.45 -11.14
C LYS A 403 -12.43 19.15 -9.79
N ASN A 404 -12.55 18.40 -8.70
CA ASN A 404 -12.31 18.84 -7.33
C ASN A 404 -11.46 17.78 -6.63
N ASP A 405 -10.73 18.20 -5.62
CA ASP A 405 -9.98 17.32 -4.74
C ASP A 405 -10.81 16.96 -3.51
N ASP A 406 -10.67 15.72 -3.04
CA ASP A 406 -11.29 15.25 -1.80
C ASP A 406 -10.34 15.55 -0.64
N ILE A 407 -10.75 16.49 0.22
CA ILE A 407 -9.98 16.90 1.40
C ILE A 407 -10.48 16.22 2.69
N GLY A 408 -11.19 15.10 2.56
CA GLY A 408 -11.69 14.28 3.66
C GLY A 408 -13.20 14.43 3.82
N GLY A 409 -13.62 15.32 4.71
CA GLY A 409 -15.03 15.55 4.99
C GLY A 409 -15.76 16.45 3.97
N SER A 410 -15.05 16.95 2.96
CA SER A 410 -15.55 17.89 1.96
C SER A 410 -14.66 17.88 0.71
N ASP A 411 -15.15 18.51 -0.36
CA ASP A 411 -14.37 18.73 -1.57
C ASP A 411 -13.75 20.15 -1.59
N SER A 412 -12.59 20.29 -2.22
CA SER A 412 -11.92 21.57 -2.46
C SER A 412 -11.55 21.73 -3.93
N ALA A 413 -11.33 22.98 -4.35
CA ALA A 413 -10.86 23.28 -5.69
C ALA A 413 -9.42 22.78 -5.87
N ILE A 414 -9.12 22.18 -7.03
CA ILE A 414 -7.75 21.83 -7.39
C ILE A 414 -7.01 23.11 -7.77
N SER A 415 -6.02 23.51 -6.97
CA SER A 415 -5.12 24.60 -7.33
C SER A 415 -4.01 24.07 -8.23
N SER A 416 -4.09 24.38 -9.52
CA SER A 416 -3.15 23.90 -10.53
C SER A 416 -2.50 25.09 -11.23
N TYR A 417 -1.17 25.03 -11.39
CA TYR A 417 -0.43 26.07 -12.08
C TYR A 417 0.74 25.51 -12.89
N VAL A 418 1.18 26.27 -13.88
CA VAL A 418 2.47 26.06 -14.55
C VAL A 418 3.23 27.39 -14.57
N THR A 419 4.52 27.32 -14.28
CA THR A 419 5.43 28.45 -14.42
C THR A 419 6.29 28.23 -15.65
N TYR A 420 6.26 29.19 -16.58
CA TYR A 420 7.14 29.17 -17.75
C TYR A 420 8.56 29.56 -17.33
N PRO A 421 9.60 29.06 -18.03
CA PRO A 421 10.98 29.44 -17.76
C PRO A 421 11.16 30.95 -17.68
N ILE A 422 11.92 31.41 -16.68
CA ILE A 422 12.26 32.83 -16.54
C ILE A 422 12.98 33.27 -17.80
N THR A 423 12.41 34.26 -18.47
CA THR A 423 12.82 34.64 -19.82
C THR A 423 13.46 36.03 -19.80
N PRO A 424 14.66 36.21 -20.36
CA PRO A 424 15.25 37.53 -20.52
C PRO A 424 14.43 38.34 -21.54
N LEU A 425 14.07 39.57 -21.17
CA LEU A 425 13.31 40.48 -22.02
C LEU A 425 14.20 41.17 -23.08
N SER A 426 15.52 41.16 -22.89
CA SER A 426 16.51 41.72 -23.83
C SER A 426 17.87 41.03 -23.69
N ASP A 427 18.87 41.59 -24.37
CA ASP A 427 20.26 41.14 -24.25
C ASP A 427 20.84 41.47 -22.86
N ILE A 428 22.01 40.90 -22.57
CA ILE A 428 22.76 41.13 -21.32
C ILE A 428 22.91 42.64 -21.05
N ASP A 429 22.69 43.03 -19.78
CA ASP A 429 22.72 44.41 -19.28
C ASP A 429 21.70 45.38 -19.91
N GLN A 430 20.68 44.86 -20.60
CA GLN A 430 19.62 45.66 -21.20
C GLN A 430 18.25 45.32 -20.60
N ASN A 431 17.51 46.38 -20.31
CA ASN A 431 16.08 46.26 -20.07
C ASN A 431 15.38 45.99 -21.40
N GLY A 432 14.45 45.04 -21.41
CA GLY A 432 13.47 44.88 -22.46
C GLY A 432 12.11 45.44 -22.07
N LYS A 433 11.23 45.53 -23.05
CA LYS A 433 9.82 45.87 -22.87
C LYS A 433 8.96 44.84 -23.56
N LEU A 434 8.09 44.19 -22.81
CA LEU A 434 7.05 43.30 -23.30
C LEU A 434 5.93 44.14 -23.93
N THR A 435 5.71 43.95 -25.22
CA THR A 435 4.75 44.75 -26.02
C THR A 435 3.43 44.04 -26.24
N GLU A 436 3.47 42.72 -26.35
CA GLU A 436 2.31 41.89 -26.68
C GLU A 436 2.42 40.51 -26.04
N LEU A 437 1.27 40.01 -25.58
CA LEU A 437 1.04 38.62 -25.21
C LEU A 437 -0.15 38.08 -26.01
N VAL A 438 -0.01 36.83 -26.45
CA VAL A 438 -1.07 36.08 -27.12
C VAL A 438 -1.11 34.70 -26.48
N PHE A 439 -2.29 34.34 -25.99
CA PHE A 439 -2.58 33.00 -25.48
C PHE A 439 -3.49 32.28 -26.48
N ASP A 440 -3.31 30.98 -26.61
CA ASP A 440 -4.24 30.12 -27.36
C ASP A 440 -4.75 29.05 -26.39
N LEU A 441 -5.97 29.25 -25.90
CA LEU A 441 -6.57 28.34 -24.93
C LEU A 441 -7.11 27.10 -25.65
N ALA A 442 -6.88 25.94 -25.06
CA ALA A 442 -7.36 24.67 -25.61
C ALA A 442 -8.84 24.46 -25.28
N GLY A 443 -9.50 23.61 -26.06
CA GLY A 443 -10.89 23.21 -25.85
C GLY A 443 -11.42 22.40 -27.03
N GLY A 444 -12.68 21.99 -26.94
CA GLY A 444 -13.35 21.21 -27.96
C GLY A 444 -13.48 21.97 -29.29
N ALA A 445 -13.47 21.23 -30.40
CA ALA A 445 -13.96 21.79 -31.66
C ALA A 445 -15.45 22.16 -31.49
N ALA A 446 -15.93 23.18 -32.20
CA ALA A 446 -17.35 23.53 -32.18
C ALA A 446 -18.21 22.30 -32.58
N GLY A 447 -19.02 21.81 -31.64
CA GLY A 447 -19.84 20.60 -31.82
C GLY A 447 -19.15 19.27 -31.47
N GLY A 448 -17.98 19.29 -30.85
CA GLY A 448 -17.31 18.09 -30.31
C GLY A 448 -17.63 17.84 -28.82
N ASP A 449 -17.34 16.62 -28.36
CA ASP A 449 -17.64 16.16 -26.99
C ASP A 449 -16.55 16.52 -25.96
N ALA A 450 -15.40 17.05 -26.40
CA ALA A 450 -14.32 17.46 -25.51
C ALA A 450 -14.68 18.78 -24.80
N GLY A 451 -14.55 18.79 -23.48
CA GLY A 451 -14.81 19.98 -22.67
C GLY A 451 -13.88 21.15 -23.01
N ASP A 452 -14.41 22.36 -22.93
CA ASP A 452 -13.64 23.59 -23.11
C ASP A 452 -12.83 23.93 -21.85
N THR A 453 -11.77 24.72 -22.02
CA THR A 453 -11.11 25.38 -20.88
C THR A 453 -12.12 26.31 -20.18
N ASP A 454 -12.34 26.07 -18.89
CA ASP A 454 -13.28 26.83 -18.08
C ASP A 454 -12.72 28.25 -17.81
N GLY A 455 -11.41 28.33 -17.50
CA GLY A 455 -10.68 29.60 -17.39
C GLY A 455 -9.21 29.40 -17.02
N VAL A 456 -8.36 30.37 -17.39
CA VAL A 456 -6.95 30.44 -16.96
C VAL A 456 -6.64 31.84 -16.48
N THR A 457 -6.13 31.95 -15.25
CA THR A 457 -5.52 33.19 -14.77
C THR A 457 -4.04 33.19 -15.10
N TYR A 458 -3.54 34.31 -15.60
CA TYR A 458 -2.11 34.50 -15.83
C TYR A 458 -1.57 35.61 -14.95
N GLU A 459 -0.38 35.41 -14.41
CA GLU A 459 0.39 36.36 -13.63
C GLU A 459 1.72 36.66 -14.32
N LEU A 460 2.01 37.95 -14.48
CA LEU A 460 3.28 38.44 -15.01
C LEU A 460 4.12 39.05 -13.90
N HIS A 461 5.35 38.56 -13.76
CA HIS A 461 6.34 39.07 -12.82
C HIS A 461 7.52 39.65 -13.62
N LYS A 462 8.23 40.62 -13.01
CA LYS A 462 9.40 41.26 -13.62
C LYS A 462 10.45 41.60 -12.57
N GLY A 463 11.71 41.56 -12.99
CA GLY A 463 12.85 41.85 -12.13
C GLY A 463 14.05 42.33 -12.94
N ASN A 464 15.07 42.79 -12.21
CA ASN A 464 16.36 43.17 -12.79
C ASN A 464 17.31 41.97 -12.89
N ASP A 465 17.06 40.92 -12.13
CA ASP A 465 17.74 39.63 -12.09
C ASP A 465 16.70 38.49 -12.14
N ALA A 466 17.14 37.28 -12.46
CA ALA A 466 16.24 36.14 -12.67
C ALA A 466 15.76 35.55 -11.33
N GLU A 467 16.63 35.60 -10.32
CA GLU A 467 16.42 35.08 -8.97
C GLU A 467 15.26 35.80 -8.29
N THR A 468 15.25 37.14 -8.30
CA THR A 468 14.15 37.92 -7.73
C THR A 468 12.81 37.60 -8.39
N VAL A 469 12.78 37.36 -9.72
CA VAL A 469 11.53 37.00 -10.40
C VAL A 469 11.05 35.61 -9.99
N LEU A 470 11.97 34.68 -9.78
CA LEU A 470 11.63 33.34 -9.31
C LEU A 470 11.07 33.39 -7.87
N GLU A 471 11.76 34.08 -6.96
CA GLU A 471 11.31 34.28 -5.57
C GLU A 471 9.95 34.97 -5.54
N ASP A 472 9.73 36.04 -6.31
CA ASP A 472 8.43 36.72 -6.39
C ASP A 472 7.27 35.78 -6.80
N ILE A 473 7.53 34.82 -7.70
CA ILE A 473 6.54 33.84 -8.15
C ILE A 473 6.28 32.78 -7.07
N VAL A 474 7.32 32.31 -6.39
CA VAL A 474 7.26 31.27 -5.36
C VAL A 474 6.61 31.80 -4.08
N ASP A 475 6.99 33.00 -3.65
CA ASP A 475 6.46 33.67 -2.46
C ASP A 475 5.05 34.24 -2.67
N GLY A 476 4.54 34.21 -3.90
CA GLY A 476 3.23 34.77 -4.22
C GLY A 476 3.19 36.30 -4.09
N ALA A 477 4.29 36.97 -4.42
CA ALA A 477 4.35 38.42 -4.45
C ALA A 477 3.34 38.99 -5.47
N THR A 478 2.93 40.24 -5.24
CA THR A 478 1.96 40.91 -6.13
C THR A 478 2.50 40.98 -7.56
N ALA A 479 1.85 40.25 -8.48
CA ALA A 479 2.19 40.30 -9.90
C ALA A 479 2.08 41.71 -10.49
N PHE A 480 2.90 42.02 -11.50
CA PHE A 480 2.78 43.26 -12.27
C PHE A 480 1.43 43.36 -13.00
N LEU A 481 0.94 42.22 -13.50
CA LEU A 481 -0.38 42.08 -14.10
C LEU A 481 -0.93 40.70 -13.78
N SER A 482 -2.19 40.63 -13.37
CA SER A 482 -2.95 39.40 -13.19
C SER A 482 -4.31 39.55 -13.83
N GLU A 483 -4.65 38.68 -14.79
CA GLU A 483 -5.96 38.67 -15.45
C GLU A 483 -6.40 37.23 -15.76
N THR A 484 -7.72 37.02 -15.81
CA THR A 484 -8.32 35.73 -16.17
C THR A 484 -8.80 35.73 -17.61
N LEU A 485 -8.42 34.69 -18.34
CA LEU A 485 -8.84 34.38 -19.70
C LEU A 485 -9.90 33.28 -19.65
N SER A 486 -10.99 33.44 -20.39
CA SER A 486 -12.09 32.46 -20.44
C SER A 486 -12.43 32.03 -21.87
N GLY A 487 -13.04 30.86 -22.01
CA GLY A 487 -13.43 30.26 -23.28
C GLY A 487 -12.25 29.82 -24.16
N THR A 488 -12.53 29.33 -25.36
CA THR A 488 -11.51 28.69 -26.21
C THR A 488 -10.80 29.62 -27.19
N GLY A 489 -9.70 29.11 -27.76
CA GLY A 489 -8.99 29.70 -28.88
C GLY A 489 -8.13 30.91 -28.53
N ARG A 490 -7.75 31.63 -29.59
CA ARG A 490 -6.72 32.67 -29.54
C ARG A 490 -7.21 33.94 -28.85
N LYS A 491 -6.61 34.27 -27.71
CA LYS A 491 -6.76 35.53 -26.97
C LYS A 491 -5.69 36.51 -27.42
N ASN A 492 -6.10 37.50 -28.21
CA ASN A 492 -5.23 38.53 -28.79
C ASN A 492 -5.39 39.87 -28.05
N LYS A 493 -4.42 40.78 -28.27
CA LYS A 493 -4.42 42.19 -27.84
C LYS A 493 -4.08 42.45 -26.37
N ILE A 494 -3.48 41.50 -25.66
CA ILE A 494 -2.95 41.76 -24.32
C ILE A 494 -1.67 42.57 -24.46
N LYS A 495 -1.68 43.82 -24.01
CA LYS A 495 -0.57 44.77 -24.19
C LYS A 495 -0.10 45.32 -22.84
N PRO A 496 0.60 44.50 -22.03
CA PRO A 496 0.92 44.83 -20.64
C PRO A 496 1.93 45.99 -20.52
N ARG A 497 2.71 46.28 -21.58
CA ARG A 497 3.74 47.34 -21.61
C ARG A 497 4.74 47.24 -20.44
N MET A 498 5.04 46.01 -20.00
CA MET A 498 5.96 45.72 -18.90
C MET A 498 7.41 45.99 -19.30
N LYS A 499 8.20 46.64 -18.45
CA LYS A 499 9.64 46.89 -18.64
C LYS A 499 10.44 46.25 -17.51
N GLY A 500 11.50 45.52 -17.85
CA GLY A 500 12.42 44.86 -16.92
C GLY A 500 13.54 44.13 -17.67
N ALA A 501 14.49 43.53 -16.93
CA ALA A 501 15.52 42.69 -17.52
C ALA A 501 14.99 41.27 -17.78
N TYR A 502 14.22 40.74 -16.82
CA TYR A 502 13.62 39.41 -16.88
C TYR A 502 12.10 39.47 -16.73
N MET A 503 11.42 38.47 -17.30
CA MET A 503 10.01 38.20 -17.08
C MET A 503 9.78 36.79 -16.57
N GLY A 504 8.79 36.65 -15.71
CA GLY A 504 8.22 35.38 -15.30
C GLY A 504 6.73 35.35 -15.65
N LEU A 505 6.25 34.19 -16.09
CA LEU A 505 4.85 33.95 -16.44
C LEU A 505 4.37 32.72 -15.67
N LYS A 506 3.37 32.92 -14.82
CA LYS A 506 2.64 31.86 -14.14
C LYS A 506 1.22 31.79 -14.70
N LEU A 507 0.76 30.58 -15.00
CA LEU A 507 -0.61 30.32 -15.47
C LEU A 507 -1.25 29.37 -14.48
N PHE A 508 -2.46 29.66 -14.02
CA PHE A 508 -3.10 28.88 -12.98
C PHE A 508 -4.62 28.92 -13.04
N ASN A 509 -5.25 27.92 -12.42
CA ASN A 509 -6.65 27.91 -12.05
C ASN A 509 -6.79 27.26 -10.67
N SER A 510 -7.59 27.86 -9.80
CA SER A 510 -7.89 27.38 -8.44
C SER A 510 -9.39 27.48 -8.12
N THR A 511 -10.24 27.52 -9.14
CA THR A 511 -11.70 27.56 -8.99
C THR A 511 -12.26 26.14 -8.95
N ALA A 512 -13.22 25.90 -8.05
CA ALA A 512 -13.85 24.59 -7.92
C ALA A 512 -14.60 24.20 -9.20
N SER A 513 -14.54 22.92 -9.56
CA SER A 513 -15.21 22.32 -10.72
C SER A 513 -14.75 22.86 -12.08
N GLU A 514 -13.59 23.50 -12.14
CA GLU A 514 -13.01 24.04 -13.36
C GLU A 514 -11.77 23.25 -13.81
N THR A 515 -11.53 23.26 -15.12
CA THR A 515 -10.37 22.66 -15.79
C THR A 515 -9.78 23.64 -16.77
N TRP A 516 -8.47 23.54 -17.02
CA TRP A 516 -7.81 24.42 -17.96
C TRP A 516 -6.72 23.75 -18.78
N ALA A 517 -6.56 24.24 -20.01
CA ALA A 517 -5.51 23.80 -20.91
C ALA A 517 -5.09 24.91 -21.89
N ILE A 518 -3.82 24.89 -22.30
CA ILE A 518 -3.23 25.88 -23.19
C ILE A 518 -2.51 25.17 -24.34
N ASN A 519 -2.75 25.65 -25.56
CA ASN A 519 -2.07 25.18 -26.76
C ASN A 519 -0.72 25.90 -26.97
N ARG A 520 -0.71 27.23 -26.80
CA ARG A 520 0.51 28.04 -26.98
C ARG A 520 0.44 29.38 -26.26
N VAL A 521 1.61 29.89 -25.92
CA VAL A 521 1.85 31.27 -25.49
C VAL A 521 2.86 31.91 -26.43
N LEU A 522 2.55 33.10 -26.94
CA LEU A 522 3.46 33.90 -27.78
C LEU A 522 3.62 35.27 -27.13
N TYR A 523 4.83 35.81 -27.19
CA TYR A 523 5.14 37.12 -26.66
C TYR A 523 6.05 37.92 -27.59
N GLY A 524 5.89 39.25 -27.57
CA GLY A 524 6.73 40.19 -28.30
C GLY A 524 7.51 41.08 -27.35
N THR A 525 8.83 41.21 -27.56
CA THR A 525 9.70 42.09 -26.80
C THR A 525 10.41 43.11 -27.68
N ILE A 526 10.73 44.27 -27.11
CA ILE A 526 11.59 45.30 -27.73
C ILE A 526 12.65 45.78 -26.72
N LYS A 527 13.79 46.27 -27.20
CA LYS A 527 14.85 46.84 -26.34
C LYS A 527 14.38 48.13 -25.66
N ALA A 528 14.75 48.33 -24.40
CA ALA A 528 14.25 49.43 -23.56
C ALA A 528 15.32 50.10 -22.66
N GLY A 529 16.57 50.20 -23.15
CA GLY A 529 17.67 50.87 -22.46
C GLY A 529 18.48 49.94 -21.55
N LYS A 530 19.42 50.48 -20.76
CA LYS A 530 20.27 49.68 -19.87
C LYS A 530 19.56 49.30 -18.57
N VAL A 531 19.93 48.16 -17.98
CA VAL A 531 19.62 47.84 -16.57
C VAL A 531 20.37 48.83 -15.68
N ARG A 532 19.74 49.29 -14.60
CA ARG A 532 20.31 50.30 -13.69
C ARG A 532 20.96 49.65 -12.50
#